data_AF-A0A9D4Z5K6-F1
#
_entry.id   AF-A0A9D4Z5K6-F1
#
_cell.length_a   1.000
_cell.length_b   1.000
_cell.length_c   1.000
_cell.angle_alpha   90.00
_cell.angle_beta   90.00
_cell.angle_gamma   90.00
#
_symmetry.space_group_name_H-M   'P 1'
#
loop_
_entity.id
_entity.type
_entity.pdbx_description
1 polymer ?
#
loop_
_entity_poly.entity_id
_entity_poly.type
_entity_poly.pdbx_seq_one_letter_code
_entity_poly.pdbx_strand_id
1 'polypeptide(L)'
;MLQARRIDEVNLIGTCNVLDSCVKCGVKRLVFTSSYNVVFGGQQIVNGDENMGYFPAETHLDSYGRCKALAEQLVLKSNGRLLKSKDGYKLHTCAIRPAAVYGPHEEYHVPRFLNLAQKGIFMYYIGGAEVKTDWLYVDNLVQALLLASMGLIDDIPGRQRAPACGQAYFISDGAAVNSFKFMQPLMEGLGYQLPCRQLSVKSAMMFAWIFWGLYGLMYPWLDKAWLPQPPILPAEVHKVGITHNFSILKARQQLGYVPYVGPKEGLQRTLEFWRMKQIKELRSPELFIWIAIIGGMILTFCCAFLPPPYMGIFEWIRRVALFIFRSQKVVQAVFVLACIAHLGEGLYAWLLARKVDPANSKGWFWQTVALGFPSLRLLIRRSQGGG
;
A
#
# COMPACT_ATOMS: atom_id res chain seq x y z
N MET A 1 -6.03 -7.55 7.79
CA MET A 1 -7.16 -7.70 8.73
C MET A 1 -8.49 -7.48 8.03
N LEU A 2 -8.66 -6.37 7.30
CA LEU A 2 -9.96 -5.99 6.73
C LEU A 2 -10.46 -6.86 5.56
N GLN A 3 -9.67 -7.78 5.00
CA GLN A 3 -10.13 -8.77 4.00
C GLN A 3 -9.43 -10.13 4.18
N ALA A 4 -9.27 -10.56 5.44
CA ALA A 4 -8.49 -11.75 5.79
C ALA A 4 -8.88 -13.00 5.00
N ARG A 5 -10.18 -13.23 4.80
CA ARG A 5 -10.71 -14.36 4.03
C ARG A 5 -10.20 -14.35 2.57
N ARG A 6 -10.38 -13.23 1.86
CA ARG A 6 -9.93 -13.09 0.47
C ARG A 6 -8.41 -13.25 0.36
N ILE A 7 -7.67 -12.70 1.32
CA ILE A 7 -6.21 -12.85 1.40
C ILE A 7 -5.82 -14.33 1.53
N ASP A 8 -6.49 -15.10 2.39
CA ASP A 8 -6.23 -16.53 2.53
C ASP A 8 -6.63 -17.34 1.30
N GLU A 9 -7.79 -17.05 0.71
CA GLU A 9 -8.25 -17.69 -0.53
C GLU A 9 -7.24 -17.49 -1.68
N VAL A 10 -6.71 -16.28 -1.83
CA VAL A 10 -5.74 -15.99 -2.90
C VAL A 10 -4.34 -16.50 -2.56
N ASN A 11 -3.82 -16.14 -1.38
CA ASN A 11 -2.41 -16.40 -1.07
C ASN A 11 -2.16 -17.80 -0.55
N LEU A 12 -3.02 -18.32 0.35
CA LEU A 12 -2.80 -19.62 0.98
C LEU A 12 -3.36 -20.74 0.11
N ILE A 13 -4.65 -20.68 -0.23
CA ILE A 13 -5.29 -21.70 -1.07
C ILE A 13 -4.71 -21.68 -2.48
N GLY A 14 -4.44 -20.49 -3.04
CA GLY A 14 -3.70 -20.39 -4.30
C GLY A 14 -2.33 -21.07 -4.28
N THR A 15 -1.59 -20.96 -3.17
CA THR A 15 -0.30 -21.66 -3.01
C THR A 15 -0.49 -23.18 -2.98
N CYS A 16 -1.50 -23.69 -2.25
CA CYS A 16 -1.83 -25.11 -2.27
C CYS A 16 -2.14 -25.62 -3.68
N ASN A 17 -2.93 -24.86 -4.44
CA ASN A 17 -3.29 -25.20 -5.81
C ASN A 17 -2.06 -25.27 -6.73
N VAL A 18 -1.12 -24.33 -6.59
CA VAL A 18 0.16 -24.35 -7.33
C VAL A 18 0.99 -25.57 -6.96
N LEU A 19 1.15 -25.88 -5.67
CA LEU A 19 1.91 -27.04 -5.20
C LEU A 19 1.33 -28.36 -5.73
N ASP A 20 0.02 -28.53 -5.66
CA ASP A 20 -0.64 -29.72 -6.17
C ASP A 20 -0.54 -29.82 -7.69
N SER A 21 -0.61 -28.70 -8.40
CA SER A 21 -0.39 -28.65 -9.86
C SER A 21 1.04 -29.01 -10.22
N CYS A 22 2.04 -28.55 -9.47
CA CYS A 22 3.43 -28.93 -9.68
C CYS A 22 3.62 -30.44 -9.58
N VAL A 23 3.04 -31.07 -8.56
CA VAL A 23 3.12 -32.52 -8.34
C VAL A 23 2.39 -33.32 -9.43
N LYS A 24 1.20 -32.88 -9.82
CA LYS A 24 0.38 -33.53 -10.87
C LYS A 24 1.02 -33.42 -12.25
N CYS A 25 1.55 -32.25 -12.60
CA CYS A 25 2.12 -31.97 -13.92
C CYS A 25 3.62 -32.28 -14.03
N GLY A 26 4.27 -32.70 -12.94
CA GLY A 26 5.70 -33.04 -12.94
C GLY A 26 6.62 -31.83 -13.07
N VAL A 27 6.20 -30.67 -12.55
CA VAL A 27 7.06 -29.49 -12.41
C VAL A 27 8.06 -29.76 -11.29
N LYS A 28 9.35 -29.79 -11.64
CA LYS A 28 10.42 -30.16 -10.70
C LYS A 28 10.86 -29.04 -9.77
N ARG A 29 10.64 -27.77 -10.13
CA ARG A 29 11.27 -26.63 -9.47
C ARG A 29 10.25 -25.52 -9.24
N LEU A 30 10.12 -25.07 -8.01
CA LEU A 30 9.21 -23.99 -7.61
C LEU A 30 9.95 -22.96 -6.76
N VAL A 31 10.03 -21.72 -7.25
CA VAL A 31 10.49 -20.57 -6.48
C VAL A 31 9.26 -19.83 -5.98
N PHE A 32 9.14 -19.68 -4.66
CA PHE A 32 8.02 -18.98 -4.03
C PHE A 32 8.44 -17.60 -3.53
N THR A 33 7.73 -16.56 -3.97
CA THR A 33 7.93 -15.20 -3.45
C THR A 33 7.15 -15.03 -2.15
N SER A 34 7.88 -15.11 -1.05
CA SER A 34 7.43 -14.89 0.32
C SER A 34 7.56 -13.41 0.70
N SER A 35 7.86 -13.10 1.96
CA SER A 35 8.04 -11.74 2.48
C SER A 35 8.86 -11.77 3.76
N TYR A 36 9.58 -10.69 4.08
CA TYR A 36 10.19 -10.55 5.41
C TYR A 36 9.16 -10.54 6.55
N ASN A 37 7.88 -10.24 6.24
CA ASN A 37 6.78 -10.23 7.21
C ASN A 37 6.50 -11.60 7.85
N VAL A 38 7.11 -12.69 7.35
CA VAL A 38 6.97 -14.02 7.95
C VAL A 38 7.68 -14.15 9.31
N VAL A 39 8.63 -13.27 9.63
CA VAL A 39 9.33 -13.24 10.92
C VAL A 39 9.14 -11.92 11.68
N PHE A 40 8.54 -10.91 11.07
CA PHE A 40 8.39 -9.59 11.67
C PHE A 40 7.02 -9.42 12.35
N GLY A 41 7.04 -9.32 13.68
CA GLY A 41 5.86 -9.12 14.54
C GLY A 41 5.76 -7.76 15.21
N GLY A 42 6.51 -6.76 14.73
CA GLY A 42 6.51 -5.41 15.29
C GLY A 42 7.54 -5.21 16.40
N GLN A 43 8.44 -6.17 16.62
CA GLN A 43 9.62 -6.00 17.46
C GLN A 43 10.82 -5.57 16.60
N GLN A 44 11.78 -4.90 17.22
CA GLN A 44 13.00 -4.49 16.53
C GLN A 44 13.81 -5.72 16.08
N ILE A 45 14.26 -5.69 14.82
CA ILE A 45 15.16 -6.69 14.25
C ILE A 45 16.36 -5.96 13.66
N VAL A 46 17.58 -6.31 14.08
CA VAL A 46 18.80 -5.74 13.53
C VAL A 46 19.65 -6.88 13.01
N ASN A 47 19.91 -6.87 11.71
CA ASN A 47 20.68 -7.87 11.00
C ASN A 47 20.18 -9.30 11.24
N GLY A 48 18.85 -9.49 11.23
CA GLY A 48 18.23 -10.81 11.39
C GLY A 48 18.53 -11.74 10.22
N ASP A 49 18.51 -13.05 10.42
CA ASP A 49 18.83 -14.04 9.39
C ASP A 49 17.76 -15.13 9.29
N GLU A 50 17.98 -16.12 8.41
CA GLU A 50 17.01 -17.19 8.16
C GLU A 50 16.85 -18.20 9.30
N ASN A 51 17.63 -18.10 10.38
CA ASN A 51 17.47 -18.92 11.59
C ASN A 51 16.34 -18.38 12.49
N MET A 52 15.86 -17.16 12.24
CA MET A 52 14.71 -16.62 12.95
C MET A 52 13.48 -17.49 12.75
N GLY A 53 12.82 -17.82 13.85
CA GLY A 53 11.55 -18.54 13.83
C GLY A 53 10.45 -17.73 13.14
N TYR A 54 9.50 -18.44 12.53
CA TYR A 54 8.28 -17.82 12.04
C TYR A 54 7.57 -17.10 13.18
N PHE A 55 7.03 -15.92 12.88
CA PHE A 55 6.19 -15.24 13.85
C PHE A 55 4.89 -16.05 14.06
N PRO A 56 4.35 -16.15 15.29
CA PRO A 56 3.18 -16.98 15.54
C PRO A 56 1.94 -16.53 14.75
N ALA A 57 1.23 -17.50 14.17
CA ALA A 57 0.07 -17.28 13.30
C ALA A 57 -1.01 -16.38 13.94
N GLU A 58 -1.28 -16.61 15.23
CA GLU A 58 -2.32 -15.96 16.03
C GLU A 58 -2.01 -14.47 16.33
N THR A 59 -0.73 -14.10 16.34
CA THR A 59 -0.28 -12.78 16.82
C THR A 59 0.27 -11.88 15.72
N HIS A 60 0.29 -12.34 14.46
CA HIS A 60 0.78 -11.53 13.34
C HIS A 60 0.13 -10.15 13.27
N LEU A 61 0.95 -9.16 12.90
CA LEU A 61 0.53 -7.77 12.70
C LEU A 61 -0.58 -7.61 11.67
N ASP A 62 -0.54 -8.41 10.60
CA ASP A 62 -1.55 -8.40 9.55
C ASP A 62 -1.79 -9.79 8.93
N SER A 63 -2.95 -9.92 8.28
CA SER A 63 -3.37 -11.14 7.59
C SER A 63 -2.42 -11.52 6.45
N TYR A 64 -1.75 -10.54 5.83
CA TYR A 64 -0.79 -10.77 4.75
C TYR A 64 0.48 -11.47 5.27
N GLY A 65 1.07 -10.99 6.36
CA GLY A 65 2.22 -11.62 7.01
C GLY A 65 1.88 -13.05 7.44
N ARG A 66 0.71 -13.24 8.07
CA ARG A 66 0.23 -14.58 8.48
C ARG A 66 0.08 -15.52 7.29
N CYS A 67 -0.62 -15.12 6.23
CA CYS A 67 -0.85 -16.01 5.09
C CYS A 67 0.45 -16.34 4.36
N LYS A 68 1.39 -15.37 4.25
CA LYS A 68 2.71 -15.60 3.66
C LYS A 68 3.56 -16.56 4.50
N ALA A 69 3.48 -16.46 5.84
CA ALA A 69 4.20 -17.37 6.74
C ALA A 69 3.69 -18.81 6.59
N LEU A 70 2.36 -19.00 6.59
CA LEU A 70 1.75 -20.31 6.40
C LEU A 70 2.06 -20.88 5.00
N ALA A 71 1.93 -20.07 3.95
CA ALA A 71 2.25 -20.50 2.58
C ALA A 71 3.74 -20.86 2.41
N GLU A 72 4.65 -20.07 2.97
CA GLU A 72 6.09 -20.39 2.92
C GLU A 72 6.39 -21.72 3.62
N GLN A 73 5.82 -21.95 4.81
CA GLN A 73 5.99 -23.22 5.52
C GLN A 73 5.48 -24.41 4.69
N LEU A 74 4.32 -24.27 4.03
CA LEU A 74 3.77 -25.31 3.16
C LEU A 74 4.67 -25.60 1.95
N VAL A 75 5.19 -24.55 1.31
CA VAL A 75 6.12 -24.67 0.18
C VAL A 75 7.39 -25.40 0.62
N LEU A 76 8.04 -24.95 1.69
CA LEU A 76 9.30 -25.55 2.15
C LEU A 76 9.11 -26.99 2.65
N LYS A 77 7.98 -27.29 3.32
CA LYS A 77 7.62 -28.68 3.70
C LYS A 77 7.35 -29.58 2.49
N SER A 78 6.95 -29.01 1.34
CA SER A 78 6.71 -29.76 0.10
C SER A 78 7.99 -30.08 -0.67
N ASN A 79 9.14 -29.52 -0.27
CA ASN A 79 10.43 -29.87 -0.84
C ASN A 79 10.72 -31.37 -0.66
N GLY A 80 11.08 -32.06 -1.75
CA GLY A 80 11.33 -33.49 -1.78
C GLY A 80 10.08 -34.35 -2.06
N ARG A 81 8.88 -33.75 -2.22
CA ARG A 81 7.66 -34.49 -2.56
C ARG A 81 7.79 -35.17 -3.93
N LEU A 82 7.41 -36.44 -4.02
CA LEU A 82 7.47 -37.20 -5.27
C LEU A 82 6.49 -36.65 -6.31
N LEU A 83 6.95 -36.55 -7.56
CA LEU A 83 6.13 -36.13 -8.69
C LEU A 83 5.35 -37.32 -9.24
N LYS A 84 4.06 -37.14 -9.52
CA LYS A 84 3.19 -38.24 -9.98
C LYS A 84 3.44 -38.63 -11.43
N SER A 85 3.83 -37.67 -12.26
CA SER A 85 3.96 -37.87 -13.70
C SER A 85 5.38 -38.30 -14.15
N LYS A 86 6.32 -38.41 -13.21
CA LYS A 86 7.73 -38.74 -13.49
C LYS A 86 8.32 -39.54 -12.33
N ASP A 87 8.40 -40.86 -12.50
CA ASP A 87 8.92 -41.77 -11.48
C ASP A 87 10.32 -41.38 -11.01
N GLY A 88 10.54 -41.42 -9.70
CA GLY A 88 11.81 -41.08 -9.05
C GLY A 88 12.13 -39.59 -8.94
N TYR A 89 11.40 -38.70 -9.62
CA TYR A 89 11.64 -37.26 -9.53
C TYR A 89 10.91 -36.63 -8.34
N LYS A 90 11.54 -35.59 -7.78
CA LYS A 90 11.05 -34.84 -6.62
C LYS A 90 10.82 -33.38 -6.96
N LEU A 91 9.88 -32.77 -6.25
CA LEU A 91 9.66 -31.33 -6.26
C LEU A 91 10.74 -30.65 -5.40
N HIS A 92 11.50 -29.75 -6.00
CA HIS A 92 12.45 -28.88 -5.31
C HIS A 92 11.85 -27.49 -5.17
N THR A 93 11.88 -26.96 -3.95
CA THR A 93 11.27 -25.66 -3.66
C THR A 93 12.25 -24.74 -2.94
N CYS A 94 12.15 -23.44 -3.18
CA CYS A 94 12.80 -22.42 -2.34
C CYS A 94 11.87 -21.23 -2.13
N ALA A 95 12.15 -20.42 -1.12
CA ALA A 95 11.41 -19.20 -0.82
C ALA A 95 12.31 -17.96 -0.83
N ILE A 96 11.83 -16.88 -1.44
CA ILE A 96 12.48 -15.57 -1.42
C ILE A 96 11.69 -14.64 -0.51
N ARG A 97 12.33 -14.07 0.51
CA ARG A 97 11.79 -13.10 1.46
C ARG A 97 12.28 -11.70 1.07
N PRO A 98 11.65 -11.03 0.08
CA PRO A 98 12.06 -9.70 -0.33
C PRO A 98 11.79 -8.69 0.78
N ALA A 99 12.66 -7.68 0.86
CA ALA A 99 12.43 -6.42 1.57
C ALA A 99 11.36 -5.55 0.87
N ALA A 100 11.18 -4.29 1.29
CA ALA A 100 10.25 -3.37 0.63
C ALA A 100 10.70 -3.09 -0.81
N VAL A 101 9.86 -3.47 -1.78
CA VAL A 101 10.21 -3.35 -3.21
C VAL A 101 9.94 -1.93 -3.70
N TYR A 102 10.84 -1.40 -4.52
CA TYR A 102 10.65 -0.15 -5.26
C TYR A 102 11.18 -0.31 -6.69
N GLY A 103 10.69 0.53 -7.60
CA GLY A 103 11.11 0.49 -8.99
C GLY A 103 10.05 1.02 -9.95
N PRO A 104 10.38 1.14 -11.24
CA PRO A 104 9.39 1.25 -12.30
C PRO A 104 8.31 0.16 -12.17
N HIS A 105 7.06 0.52 -12.45
CA HIS A 105 5.89 -0.37 -12.37
C HIS A 105 5.56 -0.96 -10.98
N GLU A 106 6.24 -0.54 -9.90
CA GLU A 106 5.82 -0.93 -8.55
C GLU A 106 4.48 -0.26 -8.19
N GLU A 107 3.50 -1.07 -7.74
CA GLU A 107 2.09 -0.65 -7.62
C GLU A 107 1.60 -0.42 -6.19
N TYR A 108 2.44 -0.64 -5.17
CA TYR A 108 2.01 -0.62 -3.78
C TYR A 108 2.67 0.49 -2.97
N HIS A 109 3.98 0.41 -2.73
CA HIS A 109 4.70 1.31 -1.84
C HIS A 109 4.82 2.70 -2.44
N VAL A 110 5.41 2.83 -3.63
CA VAL A 110 5.67 4.11 -4.29
C VAL A 110 4.36 4.86 -4.58
N PRO A 111 3.34 4.25 -5.22
CA PRO A 111 2.08 4.95 -5.47
C PRO A 111 1.40 5.42 -4.19
N ARG A 112 1.51 4.65 -3.10
CA ARG A 112 0.94 5.03 -1.80
C ARG A 112 1.63 6.28 -1.24
N PHE A 113 2.95 6.33 -1.23
CA PHE A 113 3.69 7.53 -0.83
C PHE A 113 3.28 8.74 -1.67
N LEU A 114 3.21 8.58 -2.99
CA LEU A 114 2.80 9.62 -3.91
C LEU A 114 1.35 10.09 -3.68
N ASN A 115 0.42 9.17 -3.44
CA ASN A 115 -0.98 9.49 -3.17
C ASN A 115 -1.13 10.28 -1.85
N LEU A 116 -0.41 9.89 -0.80
CA LEU A 116 -0.38 10.62 0.46
C LEU A 116 0.23 12.03 0.28
N ALA A 117 1.29 12.15 -0.53
CA ALA A 117 1.94 13.42 -0.83
C ALA A 117 1.04 14.34 -1.67
N GLN A 118 0.39 13.81 -2.71
CA GLN A 118 -0.61 14.52 -3.52
C GLN A 118 -1.77 15.04 -2.69
N LYS A 119 -2.20 14.29 -1.68
CA LYS A 119 -3.27 14.71 -0.78
C LYS A 119 -2.83 15.70 0.30
N GLY A 120 -1.54 16.01 0.36
CA GLY A 120 -0.93 16.81 1.43
C GLY A 120 -0.98 16.13 2.81
N ILE A 121 -1.35 14.85 2.91
CA ILE A 121 -1.42 14.11 4.18
C ILE A 121 -0.02 13.70 4.64
N PHE A 122 0.94 13.67 3.71
CA PHE A 122 2.34 13.36 3.95
C PHE A 122 3.10 14.48 4.67
N MET A 123 2.50 15.07 5.72
CA MET A 123 3.10 16.06 6.61
C MET A 123 3.93 15.42 7.73
N TYR A 124 3.72 14.13 7.99
CA TYR A 124 4.33 13.41 9.11
C TYR A 124 5.19 12.24 8.64
N TYR A 125 6.39 12.11 9.21
CA TYR A 125 7.13 10.85 9.21
C TYR A 125 6.96 10.17 10.57
N ILE A 126 6.93 8.84 10.57
CA ILE A 126 6.63 8.02 11.76
C ILE A 126 7.90 7.39 12.29
N GLY A 127 8.07 7.45 13.62
CA GLY A 127 9.28 6.96 14.28
C GLY A 127 10.41 7.99 14.26
N GLY A 128 11.60 7.56 14.69
CA GLY A 128 12.79 8.41 14.74
C GLY A 128 13.67 8.30 13.48
N ALA A 129 14.63 9.21 13.36
CA ALA A 129 15.56 9.25 12.22
C ALA A 129 16.54 8.07 12.21
N GLU A 130 16.68 7.39 13.34
CA GLU A 130 17.48 6.19 13.58
C GLU A 130 16.80 4.89 13.11
N VAL A 131 15.49 4.93 12.84
CA VAL A 131 14.76 3.76 12.33
C VAL A 131 15.30 3.37 10.97
N LYS A 132 15.73 2.11 10.81
CA LYS A 132 16.30 1.58 9.56
C LYS A 132 15.51 0.38 9.04
N THR A 133 15.25 0.39 7.75
CA THR A 133 14.52 -0.63 7.01
C THR A 133 15.27 -0.98 5.72
N ASP A 134 15.15 -2.23 5.28
CA ASP A 134 15.69 -2.65 3.99
C ASP A 134 14.77 -2.30 2.82
N TRP A 135 15.39 -1.95 1.71
CA TRP A 135 14.73 -1.74 0.42
C TRP A 135 15.34 -2.66 -0.63
N LEU A 136 14.55 -2.98 -1.66
CA LEU A 136 14.94 -3.87 -2.75
C LEU A 136 14.48 -3.31 -4.09
N TYR A 137 15.42 -3.05 -4.99
CA TYR A 137 15.08 -2.65 -6.34
C TYR A 137 14.41 -3.81 -7.09
N VAL A 138 13.38 -3.51 -7.90
CA VAL A 138 12.60 -4.52 -8.63
C VAL A 138 13.47 -5.43 -9.49
N ASP A 139 14.50 -4.90 -10.16
CA ASP A 139 15.35 -5.73 -10.99
C ASP A 139 16.32 -6.61 -10.18
N ASN A 140 16.71 -6.17 -8.97
CA ASN A 140 17.48 -6.99 -8.04
C ASN A 140 16.60 -8.13 -7.47
N LEU A 141 15.30 -7.90 -7.28
CA LEU A 141 14.36 -8.98 -6.95
C LEU A 141 14.28 -10.00 -8.08
N VAL A 142 14.18 -9.57 -9.34
CA VAL A 142 14.17 -10.46 -10.51
C VAL A 142 15.46 -11.28 -10.56
N GLN A 143 16.63 -10.65 -10.36
CA GLN A 143 17.91 -11.34 -10.25
C GLN A 143 17.88 -12.41 -9.15
N ALA A 144 17.40 -12.09 -7.95
CA ALA A 144 17.31 -13.04 -6.86
C ALA A 144 16.41 -14.25 -7.20
N LEU A 145 15.27 -14.03 -7.86
CA LEU A 145 14.36 -15.09 -8.31
C LEU A 145 15.03 -16.01 -9.35
N LEU A 146 15.78 -15.43 -10.30
CA LEU A 146 16.55 -16.18 -11.30
C LEU A 146 17.64 -17.01 -10.64
N LEU A 147 18.42 -16.42 -9.72
CA LEU A 147 19.47 -17.13 -8.98
C LEU A 147 18.90 -18.24 -8.10
N ALA A 148 17.75 -18.02 -7.46
CA ALA A 148 17.07 -19.06 -6.70
C ALA A 148 16.63 -20.23 -7.61
N SER A 149 16.08 -19.91 -8.79
CA SER A 149 15.71 -20.91 -9.80
C SER A 149 16.92 -21.73 -10.26
N MET A 150 18.05 -21.07 -10.55
CA MET A 150 19.32 -21.74 -10.87
C MET A 150 19.86 -22.56 -9.70
N GLY A 151 19.65 -22.08 -8.47
CA GLY A 151 20.01 -22.77 -7.23
C GLY A 151 19.19 -24.03 -6.96
N LEU A 152 18.05 -24.23 -7.65
CA LEU A 152 17.22 -25.44 -7.60
C LEU A 152 17.58 -26.47 -8.68
N ILE A 153 18.55 -26.18 -9.55
CA ILE A 153 19.03 -27.12 -10.57
C ILE A 153 19.85 -28.21 -9.89
N ASP A 154 19.34 -29.44 -9.97
CA ASP A 154 19.80 -30.65 -9.29
C ASP A 154 20.55 -31.64 -10.19
N ASP A 155 20.67 -31.33 -11.48
CA ASP A 155 21.28 -32.15 -12.53
C ASP A 155 22.61 -31.58 -13.06
N ILE A 156 23.25 -30.68 -12.30
CA ILE A 156 24.59 -30.15 -12.64
C ILE A 156 25.67 -31.20 -12.28
N PRO A 157 26.45 -31.68 -13.26
CA PRO A 157 27.53 -32.63 -13.00
C PRO A 157 28.53 -32.11 -11.96
N GLY A 158 28.89 -32.94 -10.99
CA GLY A 158 29.83 -32.59 -9.91
C GLY A 158 29.22 -31.77 -8.76
N ARG A 159 27.94 -31.37 -8.83
CA ARG A 159 27.25 -30.66 -7.74
C ARG A 159 26.52 -31.65 -6.84
N GLN A 160 27.00 -31.83 -5.60
CA GLN A 160 26.42 -32.79 -4.65
C GLN A 160 24.98 -32.43 -4.21
N ARG A 161 24.65 -31.13 -4.11
CA ARG A 161 23.33 -30.66 -3.73
C ARG A 161 23.00 -29.32 -4.37
N ALA A 162 21.75 -29.18 -4.82
CA ALA A 162 21.17 -27.91 -5.22
C ALA A 162 21.01 -26.99 -3.97
N PRO A 163 21.76 -25.88 -3.88
CA PRO A 163 21.88 -25.10 -2.64
C PRO A 163 20.55 -24.48 -2.20
N ALA A 164 19.64 -24.18 -3.13
CA ALA A 164 18.36 -23.55 -2.82
C ALA A 164 17.28 -24.54 -2.32
N CYS A 165 17.49 -25.85 -2.47
CA CYS A 165 16.45 -26.84 -2.16
C CYS A 165 16.07 -26.85 -0.67
N GLY A 166 14.80 -26.53 -0.41
CA GLY A 166 14.20 -26.44 0.92
C GLY A 166 14.66 -25.22 1.71
N GLN A 167 15.24 -24.20 1.04
CA GLN A 167 15.78 -23.02 1.70
C GLN A 167 14.90 -21.79 1.49
N ALA A 168 14.89 -20.91 2.49
CA ALA A 168 14.47 -19.51 2.36
C ALA A 168 15.69 -18.58 2.32
N TYR A 169 15.51 -17.39 1.74
CA TYR A 169 16.54 -16.35 1.64
C TYR A 169 15.95 -14.95 1.83
N PHE A 170 16.54 -14.13 2.71
CA PHE A 170 16.28 -12.70 2.73
C PHE A 170 16.99 -12.00 1.56
N ILE A 171 16.27 -11.12 0.88
CA ILE A 171 16.78 -10.39 -0.29
C ILE A 171 16.50 -8.89 -0.10
N SER A 172 17.55 -8.09 -0.21
CA SER A 172 17.55 -6.62 -0.19
C SER A 172 18.70 -6.07 -1.02
N ASP A 173 18.77 -4.74 -1.18
CA ASP A 173 19.91 -4.05 -1.77
C ASP A 173 21.13 -3.99 -0.81
N GLY A 174 21.01 -4.55 0.40
CA GLY A 174 22.09 -4.62 1.39
C GLY A 174 22.43 -3.30 2.09
N ALA A 175 21.56 -2.29 1.98
CA ALA A 175 21.75 -0.95 2.54
C ALA A 175 20.53 -0.53 3.37
N ALA A 176 20.48 -0.95 4.64
CA ALA A 176 19.42 -0.55 5.56
C ALA A 176 19.47 0.96 5.85
N VAL A 177 18.38 1.64 5.53
CA VAL A 177 18.27 3.10 5.63
C VAL A 177 16.92 3.50 6.19
N ASN A 178 16.83 4.74 6.68
CA ASN A 178 15.54 5.28 7.09
C ASN A 178 14.62 5.41 5.87
N SER A 179 13.43 4.83 5.94
CA SER A 179 12.43 4.82 4.85
C SER A 179 12.10 6.23 4.32
N PHE A 180 12.03 7.23 5.20
CA PHE A 180 11.76 8.59 4.78
C PHE A 180 12.95 9.18 4.01
N LYS A 181 14.17 9.06 4.54
CA LYS A 181 15.40 9.50 3.83
C LYS A 181 15.59 8.79 2.50
N PHE A 182 15.20 7.52 2.42
CA PHE A 182 15.27 6.73 1.19
C PHE A 182 14.33 7.28 0.10
N MET A 183 13.09 7.63 0.47
CA MET A 183 12.09 8.14 -0.47
C MET A 183 12.22 9.64 -0.76
N GLN A 184 13.00 10.38 0.04
CA GLN A 184 13.17 11.82 -0.10
C GLN A 184 13.57 12.27 -1.52
N PRO A 185 14.61 11.70 -2.18
CA PRO A 185 15.01 12.14 -3.52
C PRO A 185 13.90 11.94 -4.57
N LEU A 186 13.09 10.89 -4.41
CA LEU A 186 11.96 10.61 -5.29
C LEU A 186 10.85 11.65 -5.11
N MET A 187 10.51 12.01 -3.86
CA MET A 187 9.47 13.00 -3.57
C MET A 187 9.87 14.41 -4.03
N GLU A 188 11.10 14.83 -3.71
CA GLU A 188 11.66 16.12 -4.16
C GLU A 188 11.72 16.18 -5.69
N GLY A 189 12.19 15.10 -6.33
CA GLY A 189 12.29 15.01 -7.78
C GLY A 189 10.96 15.11 -8.52
N LEU A 190 9.84 14.83 -7.85
CA LEU A 190 8.47 14.95 -8.38
C LEU A 190 7.76 16.25 -7.93
N GLY A 191 8.47 17.12 -7.21
CA GLY A 191 7.97 18.41 -6.75
C GLY A 191 6.92 18.30 -5.63
N TYR A 192 6.97 17.25 -4.81
CA TYR A 192 6.14 17.13 -3.62
C TYR A 192 6.82 17.74 -2.40
N GLN A 193 6.01 18.25 -1.47
CA GLN A 193 6.51 18.70 -0.18
C GLN A 193 6.88 17.50 0.70
N LEU A 194 7.99 17.64 1.41
CA LEU A 194 8.44 16.65 2.37
C LEU A 194 7.74 16.81 3.73
N PRO A 195 7.48 15.72 4.45
CA PRO A 195 7.00 15.76 5.82
C PRO A 195 8.05 16.46 6.69
N CYS A 196 7.64 17.53 7.34
CA CYS A 196 8.49 18.32 8.23
C CYS A 196 8.23 18.03 9.72
N ARG A 197 7.23 17.21 10.04
CA ARG A 197 6.85 16.91 11.44
C ARG A 197 7.06 15.43 11.76
N GLN A 198 7.58 15.17 12.95
CA GLN A 198 7.67 13.82 13.48
C GLN A 198 6.38 13.43 14.18
N LEU A 199 5.90 12.22 13.90
CA LEU A 199 4.84 11.57 14.67
C LEU A 199 5.43 10.38 15.44
N SER A 200 5.25 10.38 16.76
CA SER A 200 5.70 9.26 17.58
C SER A 200 4.96 7.98 17.20
N VAL A 201 5.61 6.82 17.32
CA VAL A 201 4.98 5.51 17.04
C VAL A 201 3.71 5.33 17.87
N LYS A 202 3.71 5.74 19.15
CA LYS A 202 2.55 5.64 20.03
C LYS A 202 1.35 6.45 19.51
N SER A 203 1.59 7.70 19.10
CA SER A 203 0.54 8.56 18.54
C SER A 203 0.03 8.02 17.20
N ALA A 204 0.94 7.57 16.33
CA ALA A 204 0.57 6.96 15.05
C ALA A 204 -0.28 5.69 15.24
N MET A 205 0.05 4.85 16.22
CA MET A 205 -0.74 3.67 16.58
C MET A 205 -2.16 4.03 17.01
N MET A 206 -2.34 5.09 17.79
CA MET A 206 -3.67 5.55 18.20
C MET A 206 -4.54 5.91 16.99
N PHE A 207 -4.03 6.70 16.06
CA PHE A 207 -4.74 7.02 14.81
C PHE A 207 -5.01 5.79 13.96
N ALA A 208 -4.04 4.88 13.88
CA ALA A 208 -4.17 3.64 13.12
C ALA A 208 -5.28 2.72 13.66
N TRP A 209 -5.46 2.64 14.98
CA TRP A 209 -6.57 1.91 15.60
C TRP A 209 -7.93 2.58 15.34
N ILE A 210 -7.99 3.92 15.35
CA ILE A 210 -9.20 4.66 14.98
C ILE A 210 -9.59 4.36 13.52
N PHE A 211 -8.63 4.46 12.59
CA PHE A 211 -8.88 4.13 11.18
C PHE A 211 -9.26 2.66 11.00
N TRP A 212 -8.61 1.74 11.72
CA TRP A 212 -8.96 0.33 11.69
C TRP A 212 -10.41 0.10 12.11
N GLY A 213 -10.87 0.72 13.21
CA GLY A 213 -12.26 0.64 13.66
C GLY A 213 -13.25 1.22 12.66
N LEU A 214 -12.97 2.43 12.16
CA LEU A 214 -13.82 3.12 11.18
C LEU A 214 -13.97 2.31 9.89
N TYR A 215 -12.86 1.81 9.34
CA TYR A 215 -12.88 1.00 8.13
C TYR A 215 -13.46 -0.41 8.37
N GLY A 216 -13.36 -0.92 9.60
CA GLY A 216 -14.05 -2.14 10.02
C GLY A 216 -15.58 -2.01 9.91
N LEU A 217 -16.15 -0.86 10.30
CA LEU A 217 -17.58 -0.57 10.10
C LEU A 217 -17.97 -0.52 8.62
N MET A 218 -17.01 -0.19 7.75
CA MET A 218 -17.20 -0.09 6.30
C MET A 218 -16.82 -1.39 5.55
N TYR A 219 -16.62 -2.51 6.26
CA TYR A 219 -16.13 -3.77 5.68
C TYR A 219 -16.81 -4.20 4.37
N PRO A 220 -18.15 -4.18 4.23
CA PRO A 220 -18.83 -4.60 3.00
C PRO A 220 -18.48 -3.75 1.76
N TRP A 221 -17.95 -2.55 1.95
CA TRP A 221 -17.65 -1.59 0.90
C TRP A 221 -16.15 -1.39 0.64
N LEU A 222 -15.27 -2.16 1.30
CA LEU A 222 -13.81 -2.00 1.15
C LEU A 222 -13.29 -2.24 -0.27
N ASP A 223 -14.01 -3.05 -1.06
CA ASP A 223 -13.69 -3.30 -2.48
C ASP A 223 -14.24 -2.23 -3.43
N LYS A 224 -14.96 -1.22 -2.91
CA LYS A 224 -15.60 -0.23 -3.76
C LYS A 224 -14.63 0.90 -4.08
N ALA A 225 -14.50 1.21 -5.37
CA ALA A 225 -13.60 2.25 -5.87
C ALA A 225 -13.85 3.65 -5.30
N TRP A 226 -15.07 3.93 -4.79
CA TRP A 226 -15.41 5.20 -4.16
C TRP A 226 -14.90 5.33 -2.71
N LEU A 227 -14.58 4.22 -2.04
CA LEU A 227 -14.06 4.22 -0.69
C LEU A 227 -12.53 4.39 -0.74
N PRO A 228 -11.97 5.53 -0.29
CA PRO A 228 -10.52 5.70 -0.26
C PRO A 228 -9.85 4.63 0.61
N GLN A 229 -8.59 4.29 0.33
CA GLN A 229 -7.82 3.41 1.21
C GLN A 229 -7.53 4.10 2.55
N PRO A 230 -7.48 3.35 3.66
CA PRO A 230 -7.14 3.92 4.96
C PRO A 230 -5.75 4.58 4.90
N PRO A 231 -5.58 5.81 5.43
CA PRO A 231 -4.28 6.49 5.38
C PRO A 231 -3.18 5.68 6.07
N ILE A 232 -3.51 5.10 7.22
CA ILE A 232 -2.61 4.29 8.01
C ILE A 232 -3.34 3.22 8.82
N LEU A 233 -2.76 2.02 8.87
CA LEU A 233 -3.20 0.87 9.66
C LEU A 233 -2.10 0.42 10.64
N PRO A 234 -2.45 -0.32 11.71
CA PRO A 234 -1.48 -0.68 12.76
C PRO A 234 -0.22 -1.37 12.23
N ALA A 235 -0.37 -2.31 11.29
CA ALA A 235 0.76 -3.01 10.69
C ALA A 235 1.71 -2.08 9.92
N GLU A 236 1.20 -1.02 9.30
CA GLU A 236 2.01 -0.06 8.55
C GLU A 236 2.81 0.83 9.50
N VAL A 237 2.21 1.24 10.62
CA VAL A 237 2.92 1.99 11.68
C VAL A 237 4.15 1.21 12.14
N HIS A 238 4.00 -0.09 12.42
CA HIS A 238 5.14 -0.93 12.81
C HIS A 238 6.18 -1.07 11.69
N LYS A 239 5.74 -1.24 10.44
CA LYS A 239 6.63 -1.37 9.26
C LYS A 239 7.40 -0.09 8.91
N VAL A 240 6.98 1.09 9.36
CA VAL A 240 7.74 2.33 9.11
C VAL A 240 8.43 2.86 10.35
N GLY A 241 7.88 2.57 11.54
CA GLY A 241 8.29 3.17 12.81
C GLY A 241 9.25 2.31 13.62
N ILE A 242 9.55 1.07 13.21
CA ILE A 242 10.39 0.14 13.97
C ILE A 242 11.50 -0.40 13.07
N THR A 243 12.74 -0.40 13.59
CA THR A 243 13.90 -0.91 12.86
C THR A 243 13.74 -2.40 12.59
N HIS A 244 13.81 -2.77 11.32
CA HIS A 244 13.88 -4.16 10.89
C HIS A 244 14.76 -4.24 9.64
N ASN A 245 15.88 -4.92 9.76
CA ASN A 245 16.76 -5.23 8.64
C ASN A 245 17.32 -6.65 8.77
N PHE A 246 17.63 -7.25 7.64
CA PHE A 246 17.95 -8.65 7.49
C PHE A 246 19.25 -8.84 6.71
N SER A 247 20.04 -9.81 7.15
CA SER A 247 21.28 -10.22 6.50
C SER A 247 20.97 -10.91 5.17
N ILE A 248 21.63 -10.48 4.10
CA ILE A 248 21.62 -11.17 2.80
C ILE A 248 22.82 -12.12 2.65
N LEU A 249 23.54 -12.43 3.74
CA LEU A 249 24.76 -13.22 3.71
C LEU A 249 24.53 -14.63 3.17
N LYS A 250 23.43 -15.28 3.57
CA LYS A 250 23.07 -16.62 3.10
C LYS A 250 22.80 -16.62 1.59
N ALA A 251 22.09 -15.62 1.08
CA ALA A 251 21.83 -15.46 -0.35
C ALA A 251 23.13 -15.22 -1.13
N ARG A 252 24.04 -14.39 -0.61
CA ARG A 252 25.39 -14.18 -1.18
C ARG A 252 26.17 -15.48 -1.29
N GLN A 253 26.25 -16.23 -0.20
CA GLN A 253 27.07 -17.46 -0.13
C GLN A 253 26.50 -18.62 -0.94
N GLN A 254 25.18 -18.81 -0.90
CA GLN A 254 24.55 -20.01 -1.50
C GLN A 254 24.05 -19.77 -2.93
N LEU A 255 23.63 -18.54 -3.26
CA LEU A 255 23.08 -18.20 -4.58
C LEU A 255 24.00 -17.29 -5.39
N GLY A 256 25.06 -16.73 -4.80
CA GLY A 256 25.88 -15.72 -5.46
C GLY A 256 25.17 -14.37 -5.61
N TYR A 257 24.13 -14.11 -4.82
CA TYR A 257 23.34 -12.89 -4.94
C TYR A 257 24.15 -11.66 -4.53
N VAL A 258 24.42 -10.79 -5.50
CA VAL A 258 24.99 -9.46 -5.29
C VAL A 258 24.09 -8.47 -6.03
N PRO A 259 23.46 -7.50 -5.33
CA PRO A 259 22.62 -6.50 -5.98
C PRO A 259 23.43 -5.76 -7.04
N TYR A 260 22.95 -5.76 -8.28
CA TYR A 260 23.68 -5.13 -9.39
C TYR A 260 23.23 -3.68 -9.62
N VAL A 261 21.99 -3.34 -9.27
CA VAL A 261 21.52 -1.95 -9.27
C VAL A 261 21.65 -1.37 -7.87
N GLY A 262 22.38 -0.27 -7.74
CA GLY A 262 22.52 0.44 -6.47
C GLY A 262 21.29 1.30 -6.15
N PRO A 263 21.05 1.61 -4.85
CA PRO A 263 19.92 2.45 -4.43
C PRO A 263 19.75 3.78 -5.15
N LYS A 264 20.86 4.47 -5.43
CA LYS A 264 20.84 5.77 -6.13
C LYS A 264 20.32 5.64 -7.57
N GLU A 265 20.85 4.67 -8.30
CA GLU A 265 20.44 4.39 -9.69
C GLU A 265 18.99 3.89 -9.75
N GLY A 266 18.62 2.96 -8.85
CA GLY A 266 17.26 2.45 -8.77
C GLY A 266 16.24 3.56 -8.51
N LEU A 267 16.54 4.48 -7.59
CA LEU A 267 15.69 5.64 -7.29
C LEU A 267 15.59 6.60 -8.47
N GLN A 268 16.69 6.82 -9.20
CA GLN A 268 16.68 7.66 -10.40
C GLN A 268 15.78 7.07 -11.49
N ARG A 269 15.92 5.78 -11.82
CA ARG A 269 15.06 5.08 -12.79
C ARG A 269 13.58 5.12 -12.36
N THR A 270 13.33 4.96 -11.07
CA THR A 270 11.98 5.07 -10.49
C THR A 270 11.41 6.48 -10.68
N LEU A 271 12.21 7.51 -10.40
CA LEU A 271 11.83 8.91 -10.58
C LEU A 271 11.48 9.23 -12.04
N GLU A 272 12.31 8.79 -12.99
CA GLU A 272 12.08 8.97 -14.42
C GLU A 272 10.77 8.32 -14.86
N PHE A 273 10.51 7.08 -14.45
CA PHE A 273 9.26 6.38 -14.69
C PHE A 273 8.05 7.17 -14.17
N TRP A 274 8.10 7.64 -12.92
CA TRP A 274 6.99 8.37 -12.30
C TRP A 274 6.81 9.78 -12.86
N ARG A 275 7.87 10.46 -13.30
CA ARG A 275 7.76 11.73 -14.02
C ARG A 275 6.99 11.55 -15.32
N MET A 276 7.35 10.53 -16.12
CA MET A 276 6.63 10.20 -17.34
C MET A 276 5.15 9.87 -17.07
N LYS A 277 4.88 9.11 -16.01
CA LYS A 277 3.51 8.76 -15.61
C LYS A 277 2.72 9.99 -15.10
N GLN A 278 3.32 10.85 -14.28
CA GLN A 278 2.68 12.07 -13.77
C GLN A 278 2.34 13.06 -14.88
N ILE A 279 3.21 13.21 -15.89
CA ILE A 279 2.94 14.00 -17.09
C ILE A 279 1.68 13.49 -17.81
N LYS A 280 1.50 12.17 -17.85
CA LYS A 280 0.31 11.53 -18.45
C LYS A 280 -0.95 11.63 -17.57
N GLU A 281 -0.81 11.60 -16.24
CA GLU A 281 -1.94 11.42 -15.31
C GLU A 281 -2.46 12.70 -14.59
N LEU A 282 -1.91 13.90 -14.86
CA LEU A 282 -2.41 15.23 -14.38
C LEU A 282 -3.11 15.23 -12.98
N ARG A 283 -2.30 15.29 -11.90
CA ARG A 283 -2.62 15.54 -10.46
C ARG A 283 -4.09 15.46 -10.04
N SER A 284 -4.49 14.40 -9.35
CA SER A 284 -5.76 14.23 -8.61
C SER A 284 -5.90 15.27 -7.47
N PRO A 285 -7.14 15.64 -7.07
CA PRO A 285 -7.39 16.71 -6.11
C PRO A 285 -7.03 16.31 -4.66
N GLU A 286 -6.59 17.31 -3.90
CA GLU A 286 -6.05 17.15 -2.54
C GLU A 286 -7.16 16.83 -1.52
N LEU A 287 -6.91 15.91 -0.57
CA LEU A 287 -7.87 15.55 0.49
C LEU A 287 -8.36 16.78 1.27
N PHE A 288 -7.50 17.79 1.43
CA PHE A 288 -7.86 19.05 2.07
C PHE A 288 -9.01 19.77 1.40
N ILE A 289 -9.11 19.72 0.06
CA ILE A 289 -10.23 20.32 -0.67
C ILE A 289 -11.53 19.62 -0.28
N TRP A 290 -11.50 18.29 -0.09
CA TRP A 290 -12.68 17.51 0.26
C TRP A 290 -13.13 17.80 1.69
N ILE A 291 -12.18 17.85 2.63
CA ILE A 291 -12.43 18.22 4.03
C ILE A 291 -12.96 19.65 4.10
N ALA A 292 -12.39 20.59 3.33
CA ALA A 292 -12.82 21.98 3.30
C ALA A 292 -14.24 22.13 2.74
N ILE A 293 -14.61 21.35 1.73
CA ILE A 293 -15.97 21.39 1.15
C ILE A 293 -16.99 20.81 2.15
N ILE A 294 -16.73 19.61 2.68
CA ILE A 294 -17.66 19.00 3.65
C ILE A 294 -17.78 19.89 4.91
N GLY A 295 -16.65 20.32 5.46
CA GLY A 295 -16.61 21.21 6.62
C GLY A 295 -17.30 22.54 6.34
N GLY A 296 -17.04 23.14 5.17
CA GLY A 296 -17.65 24.40 4.74
C GLY A 296 -19.17 24.30 4.57
N MET A 297 -19.67 23.22 3.98
CA MET A 297 -21.11 22.96 3.83
C MET A 297 -21.80 22.78 5.19
N ILE A 298 -21.18 22.04 6.12
CA ILE A 298 -21.71 21.88 7.49
C ILE A 298 -21.72 23.23 8.22
N LEU A 299 -20.62 23.99 8.15
CA LEU A 299 -20.49 25.28 8.81
C LEU A 299 -21.50 26.30 8.29
N THR A 300 -21.68 26.37 6.96
CA THR A 300 -22.65 27.28 6.34
C THR A 300 -24.09 26.86 6.65
N PHE A 301 -24.41 25.56 6.67
CA PHE A 301 -25.70 25.06 7.14
C PHE A 301 -25.99 25.49 8.58
N CYS A 302 -25.03 25.27 9.48
CA CYS A 302 -25.15 25.63 10.89
C CYS A 302 -25.40 27.14 11.05
N CYS A 303 -24.68 27.98 10.30
CA CYS A 303 -24.87 29.42 10.34
C CYS A 303 -26.21 29.86 9.73
N ALA A 304 -26.71 29.15 8.73
CA ALA A 304 -27.92 29.52 7.98
C ALA A 304 -29.22 29.16 8.73
N PHE A 305 -29.28 28.00 9.40
CA PHE A 305 -30.55 27.41 9.85
C PHE A 305 -30.65 26.99 11.31
N LEU A 306 -29.54 26.82 12.05
CA LEU A 306 -29.66 26.48 13.47
C LEU A 306 -30.20 27.70 14.24
N PRO A 307 -31.17 27.55 15.16
CA PRO A 307 -31.68 28.64 15.99
C PRO A 307 -30.76 28.94 17.19
N PRO A 308 -30.74 30.18 17.73
CA PRO A 308 -30.08 30.50 19.00
C PRO A 308 -30.78 29.81 20.20
N PRO A 309 -30.09 29.64 21.35
CA PRO A 309 -28.71 30.03 21.63
C PRO A 309 -27.70 28.99 21.13
N TYR A 310 -26.57 29.46 20.59
CA TYR A 310 -25.48 28.59 20.16
C TYR A 310 -24.49 28.44 21.31
N MET A 311 -23.94 27.25 21.53
CA MET A 311 -22.85 27.06 22.50
C MET A 311 -21.49 27.00 21.79
N GLY A 312 -20.51 27.76 22.31
CA GLY A 312 -19.11 27.66 21.92
C GLY A 312 -18.78 28.18 20.51
N ILE A 313 -18.06 27.37 19.73
CA ILE A 313 -17.43 27.80 18.46
C ILE A 313 -18.45 28.23 17.38
N PHE A 314 -19.66 27.68 17.40
CA PHE A 314 -20.70 27.98 16.42
C PHE A 314 -21.23 29.41 16.52
N GLU A 315 -21.26 30.00 17.72
CA GLU A 315 -21.63 31.40 17.90
C GLU A 315 -20.62 32.35 17.24
N TRP A 316 -19.32 32.06 17.43
CA TRP A 316 -18.23 32.83 16.85
C TRP A 316 -18.26 32.77 15.31
N ILE A 317 -18.43 31.57 14.74
CA ILE A 317 -18.48 31.37 13.29
C ILE A 317 -19.67 32.13 12.68
N ARG A 318 -20.85 32.10 13.31
CA ARG A 318 -22.01 32.85 12.83
C ARG A 318 -21.77 34.37 12.82
N ARG A 319 -21.09 34.91 13.84
CA ARG A 319 -20.73 36.34 13.89
C ARG A 319 -19.79 36.70 12.75
N VAL A 320 -18.80 35.87 12.45
CA VAL A 320 -17.91 36.05 11.30
C VAL A 320 -18.70 35.96 9.98
N ALA A 321 -19.57 34.97 9.83
CA ALA A 321 -20.40 34.83 8.63
C ALA A 321 -21.31 36.04 8.42
N LEU A 322 -21.96 36.55 9.47
CA LEU A 322 -22.79 37.76 9.40
C LEU A 322 -21.97 39.04 9.19
N PHE A 323 -20.72 39.10 9.68
CA PHE A 323 -19.81 40.18 9.36
C PHE A 323 -19.46 40.21 7.87
N ILE A 324 -19.22 39.05 7.26
CA ILE A 324 -18.89 38.90 5.84
C ILE A 324 -20.13 39.15 4.95
N PHE A 325 -21.21 38.40 5.19
CA PHE A 325 -22.39 38.37 4.32
C PHE A 325 -23.44 39.43 4.67
N ARG A 326 -23.25 40.16 5.77
CA ARG A 326 -24.08 41.29 6.26
C ARG A 326 -25.55 40.98 6.56
N SER A 327 -26.05 39.80 6.19
CA SER A 327 -27.46 39.43 6.32
C SER A 327 -27.64 37.92 6.45
N GLN A 328 -28.50 37.51 7.39
CA GLN A 328 -28.86 36.10 7.59
C GLN A 328 -29.52 35.49 6.33
N LYS A 329 -30.35 36.28 5.63
CA LYS A 329 -31.00 35.83 4.38
C LYS A 329 -29.98 35.56 3.28
N VAL A 330 -28.88 36.33 3.25
CA VAL A 330 -27.79 36.12 2.29
C VAL A 330 -27.04 34.83 2.60
N VAL A 331 -26.74 34.55 3.88
CA VAL A 331 -26.11 33.28 4.30
C VAL A 331 -26.99 32.07 3.92
N GLN A 332 -28.30 32.17 4.13
CA GLN A 332 -29.27 31.14 3.73
C GLN A 332 -29.29 30.94 2.20
N ALA A 333 -29.34 32.04 1.44
CA ALA A 333 -29.32 31.98 -0.02
C ALA A 333 -28.02 31.35 -0.54
N VAL A 334 -26.87 31.70 0.03
CA VAL A 334 -25.56 31.11 -0.33
C VAL A 334 -25.57 29.61 -0.10
N PHE A 335 -26.06 29.13 1.04
CA PHE A 335 -26.15 27.69 1.30
C PHE A 335 -27.06 26.98 0.29
N VAL A 336 -28.26 27.52 0.03
CA VAL A 336 -29.21 26.93 -0.91
C VAL A 336 -28.62 26.87 -2.32
N LEU A 337 -27.96 27.94 -2.77
CA LEU A 337 -27.30 27.98 -4.08
C LEU A 337 -26.14 26.97 -4.15
N ALA A 338 -25.36 26.80 -3.08
CA ALA A 338 -24.31 25.78 -3.02
C ALA A 338 -24.89 24.35 -3.11
N CYS A 339 -25.99 24.06 -2.40
CA CYS A 339 -26.69 22.78 -2.53
C CYS A 339 -27.19 22.51 -3.95
N ILE A 340 -27.77 23.53 -4.61
CA ILE A 340 -28.23 23.42 -6.01
C ILE A 340 -27.06 23.13 -6.94
N ALA A 341 -25.93 23.83 -6.78
CA ALA A 341 -24.74 23.59 -7.58
C ALA A 341 -24.22 22.16 -7.42
N HIS A 342 -24.08 21.68 -6.17
CA HIS A 342 -23.66 20.32 -5.87
C HIS A 342 -24.61 19.25 -6.45
N LEU A 343 -25.92 19.48 -6.39
CA LEU A 343 -26.92 18.59 -7.00
C LEU A 343 -26.80 18.60 -8.53
N GLY A 344 -26.62 19.76 -9.15
CA GLY A 344 -26.40 19.89 -10.59
C GLY A 344 -25.15 19.17 -11.07
N GLU A 345 -24.03 19.35 -10.35
CA GLU A 345 -22.78 18.64 -10.60
C GLU A 345 -22.94 17.13 -10.41
N GLY A 346 -23.66 16.72 -9.37
CA GLY A 346 -24.00 15.32 -9.10
C GLY A 346 -24.78 14.68 -10.24
N LEU A 347 -25.84 15.35 -10.72
CA LEU A 347 -26.64 14.90 -11.86
C LEU A 347 -25.79 14.77 -13.13
N TYR A 348 -24.93 15.76 -13.41
CA TYR A 348 -24.02 15.69 -14.54
C TYR A 348 -23.02 14.53 -14.39
N ALA A 349 -22.47 14.33 -13.19
CA ALA A 349 -21.58 13.20 -12.90
C ALA A 349 -22.29 11.86 -13.09
N TRP A 350 -23.54 11.72 -12.66
CA TRP A 350 -24.33 10.52 -12.87
C TRP A 350 -24.51 10.20 -14.36
N LEU A 351 -24.88 11.20 -15.16
CA LEU A 351 -25.06 11.05 -16.61
C LEU A 351 -23.76 10.68 -17.32
N LEU A 352 -22.64 11.33 -16.95
CA LEU A 352 -21.33 11.03 -17.50
C LEU A 352 -20.86 9.62 -17.10
N ALA A 353 -21.01 9.25 -15.83
CA ALA A 353 -20.60 7.95 -15.31
C ALA A 353 -21.40 6.80 -15.94
N ARG A 354 -22.67 7.00 -16.30
CA ARG A 354 -23.42 5.99 -17.06
C ARG A 354 -22.79 5.64 -18.41
N LYS A 355 -21.96 6.52 -18.98
CA LYS A 355 -21.22 6.27 -20.22
C LYS A 355 -19.84 5.65 -19.97
N VAL A 356 -19.13 6.09 -18.93
CA VAL A 356 -17.70 5.74 -18.74
C VAL A 356 -17.41 4.78 -17.57
N ASP A 357 -18.33 4.65 -16.61
CA ASP A 357 -18.23 3.74 -15.46
C ASP A 357 -19.65 3.33 -14.99
N PRO A 358 -20.40 2.55 -15.80
CA PRO A 358 -21.83 2.32 -15.56
C PRO A 358 -22.09 1.63 -14.22
N ALA A 359 -21.21 0.71 -13.84
CA ALA A 359 -21.30 -0.07 -12.60
C ALA A 359 -21.24 0.79 -11.33
N ASN A 360 -20.54 1.93 -11.39
CA ASN A 360 -20.39 2.83 -10.24
C ASN A 360 -21.14 4.16 -10.39
N SER A 361 -22.00 4.30 -11.40
CA SER A 361 -22.69 5.56 -11.74
C SER A 361 -23.43 6.21 -10.55
N LYS A 362 -24.13 5.44 -9.73
CA LYS A 362 -24.78 5.94 -8.50
C LYS A 362 -23.78 6.40 -7.44
N GLY A 363 -22.62 5.75 -7.35
CA GLY A 363 -21.54 6.16 -6.44
C GLY A 363 -20.98 7.52 -6.82
N TRP A 364 -20.72 7.72 -8.12
CA TRP A 364 -20.28 9.01 -8.66
C TRP A 364 -21.27 10.14 -8.39
N PHE A 365 -22.58 9.88 -8.53
CA PHE A 365 -23.62 10.86 -8.16
C PHE A 365 -23.45 11.35 -6.72
N TRP A 366 -23.54 10.44 -5.75
CA TRP A 366 -23.54 10.81 -4.32
C TRP A 366 -22.20 11.39 -3.88
N GLN A 367 -21.09 10.88 -4.42
CA GLN A 367 -19.77 11.43 -4.17
C GLN A 367 -19.66 12.87 -4.68
N THR A 368 -20.17 13.17 -5.88
CA THR A 368 -20.16 14.53 -6.42
C THR A 368 -21.15 15.45 -5.71
N VAL A 369 -22.32 14.97 -5.29
CA VAL A 369 -23.22 15.77 -4.44
C VAL A 369 -22.54 16.15 -3.12
N ALA A 370 -21.76 15.25 -2.51
CA ALA A 370 -21.08 15.53 -1.26
C ALA A 370 -19.85 16.46 -1.44
N LEU A 371 -19.12 16.31 -2.54
CA LEU A 371 -17.79 16.90 -2.72
C LEU A 371 -17.71 17.97 -3.80
N GLY A 372 -18.78 18.22 -4.54
CA GLY A 372 -18.87 19.18 -5.63
C GLY A 372 -17.90 18.92 -6.78
N PHE A 373 -17.53 20.00 -7.46
CA PHE A 373 -16.71 20.01 -8.67
C PHE A 373 -15.41 19.18 -8.59
N PRO A 374 -14.65 19.14 -7.47
CA PRO A 374 -13.47 18.28 -7.37
C PRO A 374 -13.75 16.79 -7.63
N SER A 375 -14.88 16.27 -7.17
CA SER A 375 -15.30 14.90 -7.49
C SER A 375 -15.72 14.77 -8.95
N LEU A 376 -16.48 15.74 -9.47
CA LEU A 376 -16.86 15.74 -10.87
C LEU A 376 -15.64 15.78 -11.82
N ARG A 377 -14.63 16.58 -11.48
CA ARG A 377 -13.39 16.72 -12.24
C ARG A 377 -12.63 15.40 -12.36
N LEU A 378 -12.67 14.56 -11.32
CA LEU A 378 -12.09 13.21 -11.38
C LEU A 378 -12.78 12.35 -12.44
N LEU A 379 -14.11 12.38 -12.48
CA LEU A 379 -14.89 11.64 -13.46
C LEU A 379 -14.69 12.17 -14.88
N ILE A 380 -14.66 13.49 -15.06
CA ILE A 380 -14.37 14.13 -16.35
C ILE A 380 -12.99 13.68 -16.87
N ARG A 381 -11.97 13.67 -16.01
CA ARG A 381 -10.64 13.20 -16.41
C ARG A 381 -10.63 11.73 -16.80
N ARG A 382 -11.34 10.89 -16.04
CA ARG A 382 -11.49 9.48 -16.37
C ARG A 382 -12.18 9.26 -17.72
N SER A 383 -13.14 10.12 -18.07
CA SER A 383 -13.78 10.09 -19.38
C SER A 383 -12.85 10.48 -20.54
N GLN A 384 -11.80 11.26 -20.25
CA GLN A 384 -10.84 11.76 -21.24
C GLN A 384 -9.58 10.88 -21.39
N GLY A 385 -9.23 10.11 -20.36
CA GLY A 385 -8.06 9.21 -20.35
C GLY A 385 -8.34 7.77 -20.76
N GLY A 386 -9.53 7.48 -21.29
CA GLY A 386 -9.95 6.14 -21.76
C GLY A 386 -9.66 5.91 -23.25
N GLY A 387 -8.39 6.08 -23.66
CA GLY A 387 -7.87 5.73 -24.98
C GLY A 387 -6.61 4.90 -24.84
#